data_AF-A0A318RDR3-F1
#
_entry.id   AF-A0A318RDR3-F1
#
_cell.length_a   1.000
_cell.length_b   1.000
_cell.length_c   1.000
_cell.angle_alpha   90.00
_cell.angle_beta   90.00
_cell.angle_gamma   90.00
#
_symmetry.space_group_name_H-M   'P 1'
#
loop_
_entity.id
_entity.type
_entity.pdbx_description
1 polymer ?
#
loop_
_entity_poly.entity_id
_entity_poly.type
_entity_poly.pdbx_seq_one_letter_code
_entity_poly.pdbx_strand_id
1 'polypeptide(L)'
;MKRTQLNVSIDPKLLEKIKESARISGKSLVSYVSDCFVNQIQNLPVESIDSRFHMIEQRLQSIEKKLDFPVYESYVKPSFTPHELQNFNEFIKAVFSKELKRKGYRSMKEAWNDFINHINCFEQWNETCSFRLKESLFIEHADPLTSEEINHLKEGQVCPQPIRTGIINWINNSNRGECCCSDKKFPSQQQICEKGSILVEDIYS
;
A
#
# COMPACT_ATOMS: atom_id res chain seq x y z
N MET A 1 41.45 31.26 28.68
CA MET A 1 40.83 30.87 27.38
C MET A 1 41.89 30.30 26.47
N LYS A 2 41.69 29.08 25.92
CA LYS A 2 42.54 28.55 24.85
C LYS A 2 42.28 29.40 23.59
N ARG A 3 43.32 30.05 23.05
CA ARG A 3 43.23 30.75 21.76
C ARG A 3 43.45 29.73 20.66
N THR A 4 42.51 29.65 19.72
CA THR A 4 42.65 28.87 18.48
C THR A 4 43.06 29.80 17.35
N GLN A 5 43.99 29.36 16.51
CA GLN A 5 44.44 30.12 15.34
C GLN A 5 43.94 29.41 14.06
N LEU A 6 43.42 30.20 13.13
CA LEU A 6 43.03 29.76 11.79
C LEU A 6 44.06 30.33 10.80
N ASN A 7 44.81 29.46 10.13
CA ASN A 7 45.77 29.84 9.09
C ASN A 7 45.14 29.57 7.72
N VAL A 8 45.03 30.62 6.88
CA VAL A 8 44.42 30.53 5.56
C VAL A 8 45.37 31.12 4.53
N SER A 9 45.64 30.35 3.47
CA SER A 9 46.33 30.87 2.29
C SER A 9 45.34 31.66 1.44
N ILE A 10 45.65 32.93 1.18
CA ILE A 10 44.82 33.81 0.35
C ILE A 10 45.65 34.51 -0.71
N ASP A 11 44.98 34.94 -1.79
CA ASP A 11 45.61 35.72 -2.85
C ASP A 11 46.23 37.03 -2.29
N PRO A 12 47.47 37.39 -2.66
CA PRO A 12 48.12 38.59 -2.14
C PRO A 12 47.36 39.89 -2.42
N LYS A 13 46.69 40.01 -3.58
CA LYS A 13 45.89 41.20 -3.91
C LYS A 13 44.63 41.27 -3.04
N LEU A 14 44.05 40.13 -2.70
CA LEU A 14 42.94 40.05 -1.75
C LEU A 14 43.39 40.49 -0.35
N LEU A 15 44.55 40.03 0.13
CA LEU A 15 45.10 40.45 1.43
C LEU A 15 45.28 41.98 1.50
N GLU A 16 45.82 42.60 0.45
CA GLU A 16 45.99 44.06 0.39
C GLU A 16 44.65 44.81 0.45
N LYS A 17 43.63 44.34 -0.27
CA LYS A 17 42.28 44.93 -0.18
C LYS A 17 41.66 44.81 1.22
N ILE A 18 41.87 43.68 1.89
CA ILE A 18 41.36 43.48 3.26
C ILE A 18 42.08 44.42 4.23
N LYS A 19 43.41 44.56 4.12
CA LYS A 19 44.18 45.51 4.95
C LYS A 19 43.72 46.95 4.75
N GLU A 20 43.50 47.36 3.50
CA GLU A 20 43.02 48.71 3.21
C GLU A 20 41.62 48.96 3.79
N SER A 21 40.73 47.97 3.68
CA SER A 21 39.38 48.07 4.27
C SER A 21 39.41 48.10 5.80
N ALA A 22 40.30 47.34 6.44
CA ALA A 22 40.53 47.39 7.88
C ALA A 22 41.05 48.78 8.31
N ARG A 23 41.97 49.36 7.52
CA ARG A 23 42.51 50.71 7.77
C ARG A 23 41.43 51.78 7.66
N ILE A 24 40.63 51.76 6.59
CA ILE A 24 39.53 52.71 6.37
C ILE A 24 38.50 52.64 7.51
N SER A 25 38.22 51.43 8.02
CA SER A 25 37.30 51.23 9.13
C SER A 25 37.90 51.49 10.52
N GLY A 26 39.18 51.88 10.61
CA GLY A 26 39.87 52.16 11.88
C GLY A 26 40.10 50.93 12.76
N LYS A 27 40.06 49.72 12.19
CA LYS A 27 40.15 48.45 12.91
C LYS A 27 41.47 47.73 12.62
N SER A 28 41.91 46.90 13.56
CA SER A 28 43.00 45.95 13.27
C SER A 28 42.53 44.92 12.24
N LEU A 29 43.45 44.37 11.44
CA LEU A 29 43.13 43.35 10.44
C LEU A 29 42.35 42.17 11.06
N VAL A 30 42.78 41.73 12.25
CA VAL A 30 42.12 40.63 12.97
C VAL A 30 40.70 41.00 13.37
N SER A 31 40.50 42.18 13.97
CA SER A 31 39.16 42.63 14.37
C SER A 31 38.24 42.80 13.16
N TYR A 32 38.76 43.37 12.07
CA TYR A 32 38.00 43.57 10.84
C TYR A 32 37.53 42.24 10.26
N VAL A 33 38.45 41.27 10.14
CA VAL A 33 38.14 39.93 9.62
C VAL A 33 37.18 39.18 10.54
N SER A 34 37.37 39.26 11.86
CA SER A 34 36.44 38.67 12.82
C SER A 34 35.02 39.23 12.67
N ASP A 35 34.87 40.55 12.56
CA ASP A 35 33.58 41.20 12.38
C ASP A 35 32.92 40.79 11.06
N CYS A 36 33.69 40.68 9.98
CA CYS A 36 33.19 40.16 8.70
C CYS A 36 32.65 38.74 8.86
N PHE A 37 33.35 37.85 9.56
CA PHE A 37 32.88 36.48 9.79
C PHE A 37 31.63 36.44 10.67
N VAL A 38 31.57 37.23 11.75
CA VAL A 38 30.37 37.30 12.61
C VAL A 38 29.16 37.77 11.81
N ASN A 39 29.32 38.84 11.02
CA ASN A 39 28.25 39.35 10.17
C ASN A 39 27.82 38.33 9.12
N GLN A 40 28.75 37.60 8.51
CA GLN A 40 28.39 36.55 7.55
C GLN A 40 27.66 35.39 8.23
N ILE A 41 28.12 34.92 9.39
CA ILE A 41 27.47 33.81 10.13
C ILE A 41 26.07 34.20 10.60
N GLN A 42 25.88 35.43 11.08
CA GLN A 42 24.56 35.94 11.49
C GLN A 42 23.58 36.10 10.31
N ASN A 43 24.11 36.28 9.09
CA ASN A 43 23.34 36.41 7.86
C ASN A 43 23.30 35.12 7.03
N LEU A 44 23.89 34.02 7.50
CA LEU A 44 23.66 32.73 6.87
C LEU A 44 22.19 32.39 7.07
N PRO A 45 21.44 32.07 6.00
CA PRO A 45 20.08 31.59 6.16
C PRO A 45 20.17 30.30 6.97
N VAL A 46 19.80 30.38 8.24
CA VAL A 46 19.38 29.18 8.94
C VAL A 46 18.16 28.73 8.17
N GLU A 47 18.30 27.72 7.30
CA GLU A 47 17.14 26.95 6.87
C GLU A 47 16.54 26.43 8.18
N SER A 48 15.59 27.18 8.73
CA SER A 48 14.97 26.81 9.98
C SER A 48 14.32 25.46 9.75
N ILE A 49 14.39 24.62 10.77
CA ILE A 49 13.70 23.34 10.74
C ILE A 49 12.21 23.57 10.36
N ASP A 50 11.64 24.70 10.76
CA ASP A 50 10.29 25.14 10.39
C ASP A 50 10.11 25.41 8.89
N SER A 51 11.09 26.00 8.18
CA SER A 51 10.98 26.22 6.74
C SER A 51 11.04 24.90 5.97
N ARG A 52 11.85 23.95 6.45
CA ARG A 52 11.90 22.58 5.92
C ARG A 52 10.60 21.82 6.20
N PHE A 53 10.03 21.94 7.40
CA PHE A 53 8.73 21.36 7.72
C PHE A 53 7.62 21.95 6.86
N HIS A 54 7.58 23.27 6.71
CA HIS A 54 6.61 23.94 5.87
C HIS A 54 6.70 23.50 4.41
N MET A 55 7.93 23.34 3.88
CA MET A 55 8.14 22.82 2.53
C MET A 55 7.69 21.36 2.39
N ILE A 56 7.88 20.54 3.42
CA ILE A 56 7.41 19.14 3.44
C ILE A 56 5.87 19.10 3.47
N GLU A 57 5.21 19.90 4.31
CA GLU A 57 3.75 20.00 4.37
C GLU A 57 3.15 20.44 3.03
N GLN A 58 3.71 21.48 2.40
CA GLN A 58 3.26 21.93 1.08
C GLN A 58 3.41 20.84 0.00
N ARG A 59 4.50 20.07 0.06
CA ARG A 59 4.69 18.94 -0.85
C ARG A 59 3.70 17.81 -0.58
N LEU A 60 3.40 17.50 0.67
CA LEU A 60 2.39 16.50 1.04
C LEU A 60 1.00 16.92 0.58
N GLN A 61 0.58 18.15 0.86
CA GLN A 61 -0.70 18.70 0.37
C GLN A 61 -0.79 18.66 -1.16
N SER A 62 0.30 18.97 -1.87
CA SER A 62 0.31 18.86 -3.33
C SER A 62 0.24 17.42 -3.82
N ILE A 63 0.79 16.45 -3.08
CA ILE A 63 0.68 15.02 -3.40
C ILE A 63 -0.75 14.57 -3.15
N GLU A 64 -1.33 14.88 -1.99
CA GLU A 64 -2.73 14.57 -1.65
C GLU A 64 -3.70 15.14 -2.69
N LYS A 65 -3.51 16.39 -3.10
CA LYS A 65 -4.33 17.03 -4.14
C LYS A 65 -4.16 16.40 -5.53
N LYS A 66 -2.96 15.91 -5.87
CA LYS A 66 -2.71 15.21 -7.14
C LYS A 66 -3.17 13.76 -7.11
N LEU A 67 -3.23 13.18 -5.92
CA LEU A 67 -3.74 11.86 -5.70
C LEU A 67 -5.26 11.82 -5.77
N ASP A 68 -5.95 12.99 -5.70
CA ASP A 68 -7.39 13.22 -5.90
C ASP A 68 -8.18 11.92 -5.90
N PHE A 69 -8.11 11.22 -4.75
CA PHE A 69 -9.02 10.15 -4.47
C PHE A 69 -10.34 10.89 -4.33
N PRO A 70 -11.34 10.61 -5.19
CA PRO A 70 -12.64 11.21 -5.00
C PRO A 70 -12.99 10.99 -3.53
N VAL A 71 -13.25 12.08 -2.83
CA VAL A 71 -13.69 12.12 -1.44
C VAL A 71 -14.58 10.90 -1.24
N TYR A 72 -14.04 9.90 -0.55
CA TYR A 72 -14.78 8.70 -0.20
C TYR A 72 -15.75 9.20 0.84
N GLU A 73 -16.86 9.78 0.39
CA GLU A 73 -18.07 9.83 1.17
C GLU A 73 -18.26 8.41 1.63
N SER A 74 -18.01 8.23 2.91
CA SER A 74 -18.08 7.01 3.65
C SER A 74 -19.51 6.48 3.60
N TYR A 75 -19.91 5.94 2.47
CA TYR A 75 -20.72 4.74 2.47
C TYR A 75 -19.78 3.66 2.96
N VAL A 76 -19.66 3.58 4.29
CA VAL A 76 -19.13 2.41 4.97
C VAL A 76 -20.00 1.25 4.51
N LYS A 77 -19.64 0.63 3.37
CA LYS A 77 -20.02 -0.74 3.08
C LYS A 77 -19.64 -1.49 4.35
N PRO A 78 -20.57 -2.23 4.99
CA PRO A 78 -20.31 -2.82 6.29
C PRO A 78 -18.97 -3.53 6.24
N SER A 79 -18.05 -3.07 7.08
CA SER A 79 -16.76 -3.73 7.28
C SER A 79 -17.07 -5.15 7.69
N PHE A 80 -16.51 -6.13 6.99
CA PHE A 80 -16.58 -7.50 7.47
C PHE A 80 -15.95 -7.52 8.86
N THR A 81 -16.64 -8.11 9.83
CA THR A 81 -16.05 -8.39 11.13
C THR A 81 -14.86 -9.33 10.94
N PRO A 82 -13.87 -9.34 11.85
CA PRO A 82 -12.75 -10.27 11.77
C PRO A 82 -13.19 -11.74 11.67
N HIS A 83 -14.30 -12.08 12.35
CA HIS A 83 -14.86 -13.43 12.30
C HIS A 83 -15.48 -13.76 10.93
N GLU A 84 -16.21 -12.83 10.31
CA GLU A 84 -16.76 -13.01 8.96
C GLU A 84 -15.66 -13.18 7.90
N LEU A 85 -14.57 -12.41 8.02
CA LEU A 85 -13.41 -12.56 7.15
C LEU A 85 -12.76 -13.92 7.32
N GLN A 86 -12.56 -14.35 8.56
CA GLN A 86 -12.00 -15.66 8.86
C GLN A 86 -12.87 -16.78 8.26
N ASN A 87 -14.18 -16.73 8.50
CA ASN A 87 -15.13 -17.71 7.96
C ASN A 87 -15.10 -17.76 6.44
N PHE A 88 -15.08 -16.59 5.78
CA PHE A 88 -15.03 -16.50 4.33
C PHE A 88 -13.74 -17.11 3.76
N ASN A 89 -12.59 -16.78 4.33
CA ASN A 89 -11.30 -17.31 3.87
C ASN A 89 -11.16 -18.81 4.13
N GLU A 90 -11.57 -19.30 5.31
CA GLU A 90 -11.56 -20.73 5.63
C GLU A 90 -12.52 -21.53 4.75
N PHE A 91 -13.67 -20.96 4.39
CA PHE A 91 -14.56 -21.56 3.39
C PHE A 91 -13.86 -21.74 2.04
N ILE A 92 -13.18 -20.71 1.53
CA ILE A 92 -12.48 -20.80 0.24
C ILE A 92 -11.39 -21.88 0.29
N LYS A 93 -10.57 -21.91 1.36
CA LYS A 93 -9.54 -22.95 1.57
C LYS A 93 -10.13 -24.35 1.61
N ALA A 94 -11.25 -24.53 2.32
CA ALA A 94 -11.89 -25.82 2.48
C ALA A 94 -12.51 -26.31 1.15
N VAL A 95 -13.20 -25.43 0.42
CA VAL A 95 -13.71 -25.73 -0.94
C VAL A 95 -12.56 -26.12 -1.86
N PHE A 96 -11.49 -25.33 -1.91
CA PHE A 96 -10.34 -25.58 -2.76
C PHE A 96 -9.69 -26.93 -2.45
N SER A 97 -9.50 -27.24 -1.17
CA SER A 97 -8.94 -28.53 -0.72
C SER A 97 -9.84 -29.72 -1.08
N LYS A 98 -11.17 -29.55 -1.05
CA LYS A 98 -12.12 -30.59 -1.42
C LYS A 98 -12.16 -30.80 -2.93
N GLU A 99 -12.16 -29.72 -3.71
CA GLU A 99 -12.09 -29.76 -5.18
C GLU A 99 -10.79 -30.34 -5.71
N LEU A 100 -9.66 -30.03 -5.04
CA LEU A 100 -8.36 -30.61 -5.36
C LEU A 100 -8.43 -32.13 -5.40
N LYS A 101 -9.09 -32.73 -4.39
CA LYS A 101 -9.30 -34.18 -4.27
C LYS A 101 -10.38 -34.68 -5.22
N ARG A 102 -11.54 -34.01 -5.29
CA ARG A 102 -12.71 -34.44 -6.09
C ARG A 102 -12.40 -34.51 -7.58
N LYS A 103 -11.69 -33.50 -8.11
CA LYS A 103 -11.32 -33.43 -9.53
C LYS A 103 -10.03 -34.19 -9.87
N GLY A 104 -9.30 -34.68 -8.86
CA GLY A 104 -8.12 -35.52 -9.06
C GLY A 104 -6.92 -34.82 -9.68
N TYR A 105 -6.70 -33.53 -9.38
CA TYR A 105 -5.52 -32.81 -9.89
C TYR A 105 -4.23 -33.42 -9.34
N ARG A 106 -3.16 -33.34 -10.14
CA ARG A 106 -1.84 -33.92 -9.79
C ARG A 106 -1.07 -33.07 -8.80
N SER A 107 -1.40 -31.77 -8.73
CA SER A 107 -0.74 -30.83 -7.83
C SER A 107 -1.64 -29.66 -7.46
N MET A 108 -1.35 -29.05 -6.32
CA MET A 108 -1.99 -27.80 -5.89
C MET A 108 -1.83 -26.66 -6.90
N LYS A 109 -0.67 -26.61 -7.59
CA LYS A 109 -0.39 -25.63 -8.64
C LYS A 109 -1.32 -25.79 -9.85
N GLU A 110 -1.62 -27.02 -10.23
CA GLU A 110 -2.54 -27.33 -11.33
C GLU A 110 -3.97 -26.88 -10.98
N ALA A 111 -4.44 -27.24 -9.79
CA ALA A 111 -5.75 -26.81 -9.30
C ALA A 111 -5.86 -25.29 -9.19
N TRP A 112 -4.81 -24.62 -8.71
CA TRP A 112 -4.74 -23.16 -8.65
C TRP A 112 -4.88 -22.53 -10.03
N ASN A 113 -4.11 -23.02 -11.01
CA ASN A 113 -4.13 -22.48 -12.36
C ASN A 113 -5.51 -22.63 -13.02
N ASP A 114 -6.21 -23.73 -12.74
CA ASP A 114 -7.58 -23.88 -13.22
C ASP A 114 -8.54 -22.93 -12.49
N PHE A 115 -8.53 -22.97 -11.15
CA PHE A 115 -9.39 -22.16 -10.29
C PHE A 115 -9.27 -20.65 -10.57
N ILE A 116 -8.04 -20.12 -10.62
CA ILE A 116 -7.81 -18.68 -10.78
C ILE A 116 -8.36 -18.16 -12.10
N ASN A 117 -8.42 -18.99 -13.15
CA ASN A 117 -8.99 -18.60 -14.41
C ASN A 117 -10.51 -18.37 -14.35
N HIS A 118 -11.19 -18.94 -13.36
CA HIS A 118 -12.62 -18.67 -13.12
C HIS A 118 -12.85 -17.37 -12.34
N ILE A 119 -11.79 -16.73 -11.83
CA ILE A 119 -11.87 -15.48 -11.05
C ILE A 119 -11.20 -14.30 -11.76
N ASN A 120 -10.04 -14.50 -12.40
CA ASN A 120 -9.27 -13.43 -13.04
C ASN A 120 -9.91 -12.83 -14.30
N CYS A 121 -11.06 -13.36 -14.71
CA CYS A 121 -11.87 -12.84 -15.81
C CYS A 121 -12.73 -11.63 -15.40
N PHE A 122 -12.85 -11.33 -14.10
CA PHE A 122 -13.58 -10.18 -13.60
C PHE A 122 -12.68 -8.94 -13.56
N GLU A 123 -13.17 -7.81 -14.07
CA GLU A 123 -12.39 -6.57 -14.26
C GLU A 123 -11.76 -5.99 -12.98
N GLN A 124 -12.43 -6.17 -11.84
CA GLN A 124 -11.96 -5.76 -10.53
C GLN A 124 -10.87 -6.69 -9.95
N TRP A 125 -10.64 -7.83 -10.59
CA TRP A 125 -9.65 -8.79 -10.12
C TRP A 125 -8.26 -8.35 -10.58
N ASN A 126 -7.36 -8.17 -9.62
CA ASN A 126 -6.00 -7.72 -9.89
C ASN A 126 -4.94 -8.74 -9.43
N GLU A 127 -3.70 -8.46 -9.76
CA GLU A 127 -2.56 -9.34 -9.44
C GLU A 127 -2.37 -9.48 -7.93
N THR A 128 -2.58 -8.40 -7.16
CA THR A 128 -2.51 -8.40 -5.70
C THR A 128 -3.52 -9.39 -5.09
N CYS A 129 -4.78 -9.35 -5.53
CA CYS A 129 -5.81 -10.31 -5.10
C CYS A 129 -5.42 -11.75 -5.45
N SER A 130 -4.81 -11.96 -6.63
CA SER A 130 -4.31 -13.26 -7.06
C SER A 130 -3.22 -13.79 -6.14
N PHE A 131 -2.22 -12.96 -5.82
CA PHE A 131 -1.13 -13.34 -4.93
C PHE A 131 -1.63 -13.63 -3.52
N ARG A 132 -2.44 -12.74 -2.95
CA ARG A 132 -3.01 -12.93 -1.60
C ARG A 132 -3.84 -14.19 -1.47
N LEU A 133 -4.76 -14.42 -2.41
CA LEU A 133 -5.56 -15.63 -2.41
C LEU A 133 -4.67 -16.87 -2.56
N LYS A 134 -3.67 -16.82 -3.45
CA LYS A 134 -2.73 -17.93 -3.62
C LYS A 134 -1.93 -18.21 -2.36
N GLU A 135 -1.36 -17.18 -1.72
CA GLU A 135 -0.62 -17.35 -0.46
C GLU A 135 -1.51 -17.97 0.61
N SER A 136 -2.73 -17.47 0.78
CA SER A 136 -3.69 -18.02 1.75
C SER A 136 -4.01 -19.50 1.51
N LEU A 137 -4.03 -19.96 0.25
CA LEU A 137 -4.30 -21.35 -0.10
C LEU A 137 -3.08 -22.27 0.07
N PHE A 138 -1.86 -21.75 -0.10
CA PHE A 138 -0.63 -22.55 -0.13
C PHE A 138 0.11 -22.54 1.21
N ILE A 139 -0.15 -21.57 2.08
CA ILE A 139 0.56 -21.36 3.34
C ILE A 139 -0.47 -21.30 4.46
N GLU A 140 -0.36 -22.22 5.43
CA GLU A 140 -1.34 -22.40 6.51
C GLU A 140 -1.55 -21.14 7.37
N HIS A 141 -0.49 -20.35 7.56
CA HIS A 141 -0.49 -19.12 8.37
C HIS A 141 -0.30 -17.84 7.54
N ALA A 142 -0.55 -17.87 6.23
CA ALA A 142 -0.55 -16.65 5.44
C ALA A 142 -1.73 -15.75 5.81
N ASP A 143 -1.53 -14.44 5.63
CA ASP A 143 -2.59 -13.46 5.82
C ASP A 143 -3.77 -13.77 4.88
N PRO A 144 -5.01 -13.79 5.39
CA PRO A 144 -6.20 -13.93 4.57
C PRO A 144 -6.46 -12.66 3.74
N LEU A 145 -7.40 -12.76 2.80
CA LEU A 145 -7.93 -11.58 2.11
C LEU A 145 -8.57 -10.62 3.12
N THR A 146 -8.22 -9.33 3.02
CA THR A 146 -8.70 -8.29 3.93
C THR A 146 -10.11 -7.81 3.60
N SER A 147 -10.72 -7.05 4.51
CA SER A 147 -12.03 -6.42 4.23
C SER A 147 -11.94 -5.43 3.08
N GLU A 148 -10.83 -4.70 2.93
CA GLU A 148 -10.64 -3.76 1.83
C GLU A 148 -10.57 -4.51 0.49
N GLU A 149 -9.79 -5.59 0.43
CA GLU A 149 -9.63 -6.40 -0.78
C GLU A 149 -10.97 -7.01 -1.20
N ILE A 150 -11.74 -7.60 -0.27
CA ILE A 150 -13.05 -8.18 -0.58
C ILE A 150 -14.07 -7.09 -0.95
N ASN A 151 -14.02 -5.91 -0.34
CA ASN A 151 -14.94 -4.82 -0.66
C ASN A 151 -14.65 -4.18 -2.01
N HIS A 152 -13.38 -4.07 -2.39
CA HIS A 152 -12.97 -3.63 -3.73
C HIS A 152 -13.56 -4.53 -4.81
N LEU A 153 -13.60 -5.85 -4.56
CA LEU A 153 -14.19 -6.79 -5.52
C LEU A 153 -15.69 -6.56 -5.80
N LYS A 154 -16.40 -5.83 -4.93
CA LYS A 154 -17.82 -5.48 -5.12
C LYS A 154 -18.04 -4.31 -6.08
N GLU A 155 -16.97 -3.68 -6.56
CA GLU A 155 -17.04 -2.46 -7.39
C GLU A 155 -17.18 -2.74 -8.88
N GLY A 156 -16.93 -3.99 -9.33
CA GLY A 156 -17.07 -4.36 -10.74
C GLY A 156 -18.52 -4.45 -11.21
N GLN A 157 -18.73 -4.14 -12.49
CA GLN A 157 -20.05 -4.08 -13.13
C GLN A 157 -20.64 -5.46 -13.43
N VAL A 158 -19.79 -6.44 -13.72
CA VAL A 158 -20.22 -7.78 -14.14
C VAL A 158 -20.73 -8.61 -12.96
N CYS A 159 -20.01 -8.60 -11.85
CA CYS A 159 -20.31 -9.46 -10.71
C CYS A 159 -19.86 -8.80 -9.40
N PRO A 160 -20.74 -8.61 -8.40
CA PRO A 160 -20.35 -8.05 -7.10
C PRO A 160 -19.64 -9.06 -6.20
N GLN A 161 -19.62 -10.35 -6.57
CA GLN A 161 -18.99 -11.42 -5.77
C GLN A 161 -18.12 -12.34 -6.65
N PRO A 162 -16.99 -11.83 -7.18
CA PRO A 162 -16.11 -12.56 -8.09
C PRO A 162 -15.63 -13.90 -7.55
N ILE A 163 -15.20 -13.95 -6.28
CA ILE A 163 -14.67 -15.17 -5.66
C ILE A 163 -15.77 -16.23 -5.54
N ARG A 164 -16.93 -15.87 -5.00
CA ARG A 164 -18.08 -16.80 -4.88
C ARG A 164 -18.48 -17.34 -6.25
N THR A 165 -18.60 -16.45 -7.23
CA THR A 165 -18.95 -16.83 -8.60
C THR A 165 -17.89 -17.73 -9.24
N GLY A 166 -16.61 -17.40 -9.08
CA GLY A 166 -15.52 -18.21 -9.60
C GLY A 166 -15.47 -19.60 -8.97
N ILE A 167 -15.78 -19.71 -7.68
CA ILE A 167 -15.94 -21.00 -6.99
C ILE A 167 -17.10 -21.80 -7.60
N ILE A 168 -18.28 -21.21 -7.78
CA ILE A 168 -19.44 -21.89 -8.39
C ILE A 168 -19.09 -22.39 -9.79
N ASN A 169 -18.54 -21.51 -10.63
CA ASN A 169 -18.16 -21.83 -12.00
C ASN A 169 -17.10 -22.93 -12.04
N TRP A 170 -16.14 -22.88 -11.12
CA TRP A 170 -15.11 -23.89 -11.03
C TRP A 170 -15.70 -25.24 -10.59
N ILE A 171 -16.51 -25.31 -9.53
CA ILE A 171 -17.15 -26.55 -9.06
C ILE A 171 -18.00 -27.20 -10.17
N ASN A 172 -18.74 -26.38 -10.92
CA ASN A 172 -19.67 -26.84 -11.95
C ASN A 172 -19.03 -27.01 -13.34
N ASN A 173 -17.72 -26.74 -13.49
CA ASN A 173 -17.03 -26.68 -14.79
C ASN A 173 -17.76 -25.79 -15.83
N SER A 174 -18.34 -24.69 -15.36
CA SER A 174 -19.13 -23.76 -16.17
C SER A 174 -18.28 -22.67 -16.82
N ASN A 175 -18.88 -21.93 -17.76
CA ASN A 175 -18.21 -20.85 -18.47
C ASN A 175 -17.67 -19.78 -17.51
N ARG A 176 -16.48 -19.25 -17.84
CA ARG A 176 -15.83 -18.18 -17.09
C ARG A 176 -16.49 -16.84 -17.40
N GLY A 177 -16.43 -15.88 -16.48
CA GLY A 177 -16.87 -14.50 -16.69
C GLY A 177 -18.37 -14.24 -16.51
N GLU A 178 -19.21 -15.27 -16.40
CA GLU A 178 -20.64 -15.10 -16.11
C GLU A 178 -20.89 -15.02 -14.59
N CYS A 179 -21.74 -14.06 -14.19
CA CYS A 179 -22.13 -13.85 -12.80
C CYS A 179 -23.08 -14.95 -12.31
N CYS A 180 -22.74 -15.63 -11.21
CA CYS A 180 -23.58 -16.66 -10.59
C CYS A 180 -24.12 -16.21 -9.22
N CYS A 181 -24.23 -14.91 -8.98
CA CYS A 181 -24.77 -14.37 -7.73
C CYS A 181 -26.24 -14.76 -7.50
N SER A 182 -26.98 -15.04 -8.57
CA SER A 182 -28.38 -15.50 -8.51
C SER A 182 -28.54 -16.99 -8.21
N ASP A 183 -27.45 -17.77 -8.17
CA ASP A 183 -27.52 -19.19 -7.82
C ASP A 183 -27.97 -19.35 -6.35
N LYS A 184 -29.19 -19.87 -6.17
CA LYS A 184 -29.81 -20.12 -4.85
C LYS A 184 -29.45 -21.49 -4.26
N LYS A 185 -28.88 -22.40 -5.05
CA LYS A 185 -28.45 -23.72 -4.59
C LYS A 185 -27.09 -23.63 -3.88
N PHE A 186 -26.27 -22.66 -4.28
CA PHE A 186 -25.00 -22.39 -3.62
C PHE A 186 -25.16 -21.40 -2.45
N PRO A 187 -24.48 -21.60 -1.31
CA PRO A 187 -24.55 -20.67 -0.17
C PRO A 187 -24.24 -19.22 -0.58
N SER A 188 -25.07 -18.28 -0.15
CA SER A 188 -24.83 -16.84 -0.39
C SER A 188 -23.56 -16.39 0.34
N GLN A 189 -22.94 -15.28 -0.11
CA GLN A 189 -21.76 -14.74 0.57
C GLN A 189 -22.03 -14.42 2.05
N GLN A 190 -23.22 -13.94 2.38
CA GLN A 190 -23.61 -13.70 3.77
C GLN A 190 -23.57 -15.00 4.58
N GLN A 191 -24.19 -16.08 4.08
CA GLN A 191 -24.15 -17.37 4.75
C GLN A 191 -22.71 -17.89 4.90
N ILE A 192 -21.87 -17.69 3.88
CA ILE A 192 -20.45 -18.06 3.94
C ILE A 192 -19.72 -17.27 5.03
N CYS A 193 -19.95 -15.97 5.13
CA CYS A 193 -19.36 -15.13 6.19
C CYS A 193 -19.87 -15.52 7.59
N GLU A 194 -21.12 -15.94 7.73
CA GLU A 194 -21.71 -16.34 9.01
C GLU A 194 -21.26 -17.73 9.47
N LYS A 195 -21.14 -18.70 8.55
CA LYS A 195 -20.98 -20.13 8.89
C LYS A 195 -19.66 -20.75 8.43
N GLY A 196 -18.93 -20.10 7.53
CA GLY A 196 -17.63 -20.51 7.05
C GLY A 196 -17.60 -21.92 6.44
N SER A 197 -16.55 -22.68 6.78
CA SER A 197 -16.24 -23.99 6.20
C SER A 197 -17.28 -25.08 6.50
N ILE A 198 -18.17 -24.89 7.48
CA ILE A 198 -19.24 -25.86 7.79
C ILE A 198 -20.16 -26.06 6.57
N LEU A 199 -20.37 -25.03 5.77
CA LEU A 199 -21.21 -25.06 4.57
C LEU A 199 -20.60 -25.90 3.43
N VAL A 200 -19.35 -26.32 3.54
CA VAL A 200 -18.69 -27.13 2.51
C VAL A 200 -19.36 -28.49 2.39
N GLU A 201 -19.82 -29.09 3.47
CA GLU A 201 -20.50 -30.39 3.38
C GLU A 201 -21.83 -30.29 2.63
N ASP A 202 -22.58 -29.19 2.80
CA ASP A 202 -23.86 -28.97 2.12
C ASP A 202 -23.72 -28.83 0.59
N ILE A 203 -22.54 -28.47 0.10
CA ILE A 203 -22.26 -28.30 -1.34
C ILE A 203 -22.01 -29.66 -2.04
N TYR A 204 -21.49 -30.64 -1.29
CA TYR A 204 -21.06 -31.94 -1.84
C TYR A 204 -21.86 -33.13 -1.29
N SER A 205 -22.95 -32.86 -0.57
CA SER A 205 -23.94 -33.86 -0.16
C SER A 205 -24.88 -34.21 -1.31
#